data_AF-A0A8C3IZL8-F1
#
_entry.id   AF-A0A8C3IZL8-F1
#
_cell.length_a   1.000
_cell.length_b   1.000
_cell.length_c   1.000
_cell.angle_alpha   90.00
_cell.angle_beta   90.00
_cell.angle_gamma   90.00
#
_symmetry.space_group_name_H-M   'P 1'
#
loop_
_entity.id
_entity.type
_entity.pdbx_description
1 polymer ?
#
loop_
_entity_poly.entity_id
_entity_poly.type
_entity_poly.pdbx_seq_one_letter_code
_entity_poly.pdbx_strand_id
1 'polypeptide(L)'
;MKALLLLVAVGLCWAQYNPNTKSGRTSIVHLFEWRWADIALECERYLAPNGFGGVQISPPNENIIVTNPWRPWWERYQPISYKLGTRSGNENEFKNMVTRCNNVGVYIYVDAVINHMCGSGGGSGNGATCGSYFNAGNEDFPSVPYSKSDFNDGKCKTGSGEIENYSDVNQVRDCRLVGLLDLALEKDYVRSKVAEYMNNLIDIGVAGFRLDASKHMWPGDIKAVLDKLKNLNTQWFPSGTRPFIFQEVIDLGGEPIKASDYFGNGRVTEFKYGAKLGTVIRKWNGEKMSYLKNWGEGWGFIASDRALVFVDNHDNQRGHGAGGASILTFFDARLYKMAVGFMLAHPYGFTRVMSSYRWTRNFQNGQDVNDWIGPPSNGDGSTKAVTINADSTCGNDWVCEHRWRQIRNMVIFRNVVDGQPFSNWWDNGSNQVAFGRGNRGFIVFNNDDWSLNVNLQTGLPAGTYCDVISGQKEGNSCTGTRVNVASGGIANFQISNQAEDPFIAIHVNAKL
;
A
#
# COMPACT_ATOMS: atom_id res chain seq x y z
N MET A 1 18.21 25.74 -29.16
CA MET A 1 17.34 24.57 -29.45
C MET A 1 17.88 23.25 -28.89
N LYS A 2 19.19 22.93 -28.99
CA LYS A 2 19.72 21.65 -28.46
C LYS A 2 19.62 21.48 -26.92
N ALA A 3 19.74 22.57 -26.15
CA ALA A 3 19.59 22.53 -24.69
C ALA A 3 18.12 22.43 -24.22
N LEU A 4 17.17 22.96 -25.01
CA LEU A 4 15.74 22.88 -24.71
C LEU A 4 15.19 21.47 -24.97
N LEU A 5 15.70 20.79 -26.01
CA LEU A 5 15.39 19.39 -26.30
C LEU A 5 15.91 18.42 -25.23
N LEU A 6 17.04 18.73 -24.57
CA LEU A 6 17.57 17.91 -23.48
C LEU A 6 16.70 18.01 -22.21
N LEU A 7 16.19 19.21 -21.89
CA LEU A 7 15.29 19.42 -20.74
C LEU A 7 13.90 18.79 -20.95
N VAL A 8 13.39 18.78 -22.18
CA VAL A 8 12.12 18.11 -22.52
C VAL A 8 12.29 16.58 -22.52
N ALA A 9 13.42 16.05 -22.97
CA ALA A 9 13.71 14.61 -22.91
C ALA A 9 13.89 14.09 -21.48
N VAL A 10 14.49 14.89 -20.58
CA VAL A 10 14.62 14.52 -19.16
C VAL A 10 13.27 14.59 -18.43
N GLY A 11 12.34 15.48 -18.82
CA GLY A 11 10.99 15.52 -18.26
C GLY A 11 10.08 14.35 -18.68
N LEU A 12 10.28 13.80 -19.88
CA LEU A 12 9.47 12.69 -20.42
C LEU A 12 9.83 11.32 -19.83
N CYS A 13 11.06 11.12 -19.36
CA CYS A 13 11.51 9.84 -18.79
C CYS A 13 11.13 9.63 -17.30
N TRP A 14 10.53 10.61 -16.63
CA TRP A 14 10.30 10.59 -15.17
C TRP A 14 8.82 10.52 -14.74
N ALA A 15 7.90 10.30 -15.68
CA ALA A 15 6.53 10.71 -15.45
C ALA A 15 5.65 9.75 -14.64
N GLN A 16 5.98 8.45 -14.52
CA GLN A 16 5.12 7.45 -13.85
C GLN A 16 5.54 7.14 -12.39
N TYR A 17 6.51 7.87 -11.83
CA TYR A 17 6.99 7.68 -10.44
C TYR A 17 6.36 8.64 -9.43
N ASN A 18 5.80 9.76 -9.90
CA ASN A 18 5.21 10.79 -9.05
C ASN A 18 3.85 10.30 -8.55
N PRO A 19 3.59 10.30 -7.22
CA PRO A 19 2.30 9.90 -6.69
C PRO A 19 1.15 10.86 -7.05
N ASN A 20 1.44 12.04 -7.59
CA ASN A 20 0.47 13.06 -7.97
C ASN A 20 -0.34 13.63 -6.78
N THR A 21 0.09 13.38 -5.54
CA THR A 21 -0.53 13.92 -4.33
C THR A 21 -0.44 15.44 -4.26
N LYS A 22 -1.38 16.06 -3.53
CA LYS A 22 -1.25 17.48 -3.19
C LYS A 22 0.05 17.68 -2.41
N SER A 23 0.73 18.79 -2.68
CA SER A 23 1.95 19.17 -1.96
C SER A 23 1.72 19.11 -0.44
N GLY A 24 2.69 18.54 0.28
CA GLY A 24 2.60 18.32 1.72
C GLY A 24 1.73 17.12 2.14
N ARG A 25 1.33 16.23 1.21
CA ARG A 25 0.66 14.96 1.53
C ARG A 25 1.48 13.79 1.00
N THR A 26 2.02 12.99 1.90
CA THR A 26 3.17 12.11 1.62
C THR A 26 2.87 10.62 1.80
N SER A 27 1.64 10.25 2.11
CA SER A 27 1.21 8.86 2.31
C SER A 27 -0.12 8.57 1.63
N ILE A 28 -0.29 7.34 1.17
CA ILE A 28 -1.58 6.78 0.78
C ILE A 28 -2.05 5.76 1.82
N VAL A 29 -3.34 5.45 1.84
CA VAL A 29 -3.92 4.39 2.67
C VAL A 29 -4.57 3.32 1.80
N HIS A 30 -4.38 2.04 2.11
CA HIS A 30 -5.15 0.98 1.48
C HIS A 30 -6.44 0.75 2.29
N LEU A 31 -7.58 1.25 1.79
CA LEU A 31 -8.90 1.00 2.40
C LEU A 31 -9.43 -0.34 1.86
N PHE A 32 -8.83 -1.42 2.34
CA PHE A 32 -9.01 -2.76 1.80
C PHE A 32 -10.45 -3.26 1.97
N GLU A 33 -11.09 -3.62 0.85
CA GLU A 33 -12.48 -4.09 0.74
C GLU A 33 -13.57 -3.07 1.07
N TRP A 34 -13.23 -1.81 1.28
CA TRP A 34 -14.23 -0.78 1.59
C TRP A 34 -15.16 -0.54 0.40
N ARG A 35 -16.41 -0.15 0.70
CA ARG A 35 -17.38 0.28 -0.32
C ARG A 35 -17.06 1.68 -0.80
N TRP A 36 -17.38 1.98 -2.06
CA TRP A 36 -17.11 3.29 -2.68
C TRP A 36 -17.78 4.44 -1.94
N ALA A 37 -19.02 4.23 -1.48
CA ALA A 37 -19.74 5.21 -0.68
C ALA A 37 -19.04 5.53 0.66
N ASP A 38 -18.45 4.53 1.31
CA ASP A 38 -17.75 4.70 2.59
C ASP A 38 -16.41 5.42 2.37
N ILE A 39 -15.68 5.10 1.30
CA ILE A 39 -14.43 5.80 0.92
C ILE A 39 -14.72 7.26 0.60
N ALA A 40 -15.80 7.56 -0.14
CA ALA A 40 -16.18 8.94 -0.47
C ALA A 40 -16.39 9.80 0.78
N LEU A 41 -17.11 9.25 1.78
CA LEU A 41 -17.30 9.90 3.08
C LEU A 41 -15.99 10.03 3.84
N GLU A 42 -15.15 9.00 3.81
CA GLU A 42 -13.85 8.97 4.50
C GLU A 42 -12.88 10.03 3.95
N CYS A 43 -12.86 10.23 2.63
CA CYS A 43 -12.11 11.30 1.98
C CYS A 43 -12.43 12.68 2.57
N GLU A 44 -13.72 12.99 2.68
CA GLU A 44 -14.21 14.29 3.14
C GLU A 44 -14.06 14.47 4.66
N ARG A 45 -14.49 13.47 5.44
CA ARG A 45 -14.60 13.60 6.90
C ARG A 45 -13.28 13.39 7.63
N TYR A 46 -12.30 12.73 7.02
CA TYR A 46 -11.11 12.27 7.73
C TYR A 46 -9.82 12.38 6.94
N LEU A 47 -9.72 11.80 5.75
CA LEU A 47 -8.45 11.72 5.02
C LEU A 47 -7.94 13.11 4.63
N ALA A 48 -8.83 13.98 4.11
CA ALA A 48 -8.45 15.34 3.74
C ALA A 48 -8.05 16.19 4.97
N PRO A 49 -8.84 16.28 6.05
CA PRO A 49 -8.45 17.02 7.26
C PRO A 49 -7.15 16.52 7.91
N ASN A 50 -6.84 15.23 7.81
CA ASN A 50 -5.65 14.63 8.41
C ASN A 50 -4.47 14.47 7.43
N GLY A 51 -4.54 15.07 6.25
CA GLY A 51 -3.41 15.20 5.34
C GLY A 51 -3.00 13.91 4.61
N PHE A 52 -3.89 12.93 4.47
CA PHE A 52 -3.64 11.77 3.61
C PHE A 52 -3.65 12.18 2.14
N GLY A 53 -2.69 11.67 1.36
CA GLY A 53 -2.53 12.01 -0.05
C GLY A 53 -3.51 11.28 -0.97
N GLY A 54 -3.92 10.06 -0.59
CA GLY A 54 -4.87 9.29 -1.37
C GLY A 54 -5.15 7.90 -0.82
N VAL A 55 -5.93 7.15 -1.59
CA VAL A 55 -6.47 5.83 -1.23
C VAL A 55 -6.13 4.82 -2.31
N GLN A 56 -5.45 3.73 -1.95
CA GLN A 56 -5.52 2.51 -2.75
C GLN A 56 -6.86 1.83 -2.45
N ILE A 57 -7.60 1.49 -3.49
CA ILE A 57 -8.84 0.73 -3.40
C ILE A 57 -8.63 -0.73 -3.81
N SER A 58 -9.51 -1.64 -3.39
CA SER A 58 -9.57 -3.00 -3.95
C SER A 58 -9.98 -3.01 -5.44
N PRO A 59 -9.77 -4.10 -6.18
CA PRO A 59 -10.05 -4.16 -7.62
C PRO A 59 -11.48 -3.73 -7.97
N PRO A 60 -11.70 -2.70 -8.80
CA PRO A 60 -13.02 -2.15 -9.06
C PRO A 60 -13.75 -2.82 -10.23
N ASN A 61 -13.06 -3.68 -10.97
CA ASN A 61 -13.64 -4.44 -12.07
C ASN A 61 -14.41 -5.66 -11.58
N GLU A 62 -15.37 -6.12 -12.38
CA GLU A 62 -16.17 -7.31 -12.11
C GLU A 62 -15.29 -8.55 -11.91
N ASN A 63 -15.60 -9.29 -10.85
CA ASN A 63 -14.89 -10.50 -10.44
C ASN A 63 -15.85 -11.68 -10.26
N ILE A 64 -15.29 -12.87 -10.14
CA ILE A 64 -16.06 -14.09 -9.86
C ILE A 64 -16.66 -14.04 -8.45
N ILE A 65 -17.87 -14.58 -8.28
CA ILE A 65 -18.48 -14.80 -6.97
C ILE A 65 -18.13 -16.22 -6.52
N VAL A 66 -17.33 -16.34 -5.46
CA VAL A 66 -16.97 -17.64 -4.89
C VAL A 66 -17.90 -17.96 -3.72
N THR A 67 -18.57 -19.10 -3.78
CA THR A 67 -19.51 -19.55 -2.74
C THR A 67 -18.92 -20.61 -1.81
N ASN A 68 -17.80 -21.23 -2.19
CA ASN A 68 -17.03 -22.14 -1.35
C ASN A 68 -15.51 -21.89 -1.48
N PRO A 69 -14.84 -21.33 -0.45
CA PRO A 69 -15.45 -20.81 0.78
C PRO A 69 -16.33 -19.57 0.49
N TRP A 70 -17.15 -19.14 1.45
CA TRP A 70 -18.15 -18.08 1.21
C TRP A 70 -17.50 -16.68 1.10
N ARG A 71 -17.51 -16.10 -0.11
CA ARG A 71 -17.12 -14.70 -0.42
C ARG A 71 -15.72 -14.28 0.08
N PRO A 72 -14.68 -15.09 -0.18
CA PRO A 72 -13.33 -14.80 0.26
C PRO A 72 -12.83 -13.48 -0.31
N TRP A 73 -11.84 -12.85 0.34
CA TRP A 73 -11.29 -11.59 -0.17
C TRP A 73 -10.58 -11.75 -1.52
N TRP A 74 -9.94 -12.91 -1.72
CA TRP A 74 -9.19 -13.19 -2.94
C TRP A 74 -10.08 -13.39 -4.17
N GLU A 75 -11.42 -13.49 -4.02
CA GLU A 75 -12.33 -13.56 -5.18
C GLU A 75 -12.21 -12.33 -6.10
N ARG A 76 -11.77 -11.18 -5.56
CA ARG A 76 -11.56 -9.93 -6.31
C ARG A 76 -10.34 -9.95 -7.22
N TYR A 77 -9.41 -10.87 -6.99
CA TYR A 77 -8.25 -11.11 -7.83
C TYR A 77 -8.53 -12.17 -8.91
N GLN A 78 -9.81 -12.39 -9.22
CA GLN A 78 -10.25 -13.28 -10.29
C GLN A 78 -11.22 -12.54 -11.22
N PRO A 79 -10.70 -11.72 -12.14
CA PRO A 79 -11.51 -10.93 -13.06
C PRO A 79 -12.42 -11.77 -13.93
N ILE A 80 -13.64 -11.26 -14.18
CA ILE A 80 -14.56 -11.78 -15.19
C ILE A 80 -14.74 -10.79 -16.34
N SER A 81 -14.78 -9.50 -16.03
CA SER A 81 -14.80 -8.44 -17.03
C SER A 81 -14.19 -7.16 -16.49
N TYR A 82 -14.09 -6.15 -17.34
CA TYR A 82 -13.65 -4.80 -16.97
C TYR A 82 -14.80 -3.85 -16.60
N LYS A 83 -16.03 -4.37 -16.44
CA LYS A 83 -17.17 -3.58 -15.94
C LYS A 83 -16.90 -3.11 -14.51
N LEU A 84 -17.27 -1.88 -14.18
CA LEU A 84 -17.11 -1.33 -12.83
C LEU A 84 -18.30 -1.71 -11.96
N GLY A 85 -18.30 -2.95 -11.45
CA GLY A 85 -19.28 -3.34 -10.45
C GLY A 85 -18.86 -4.58 -9.66
N THR A 86 -18.79 -4.37 -8.36
CA THR A 86 -18.23 -5.31 -7.39
C THR A 86 -19.04 -5.23 -6.11
N ARG A 87 -18.65 -6.00 -5.10
CA ARG A 87 -19.24 -5.85 -3.76
C ARG A 87 -18.96 -4.49 -3.09
N SER A 88 -18.03 -3.69 -3.63
CA SER A 88 -17.82 -2.31 -3.16
C SER A 88 -18.83 -1.31 -3.72
N GLY A 89 -19.56 -1.65 -4.78
CA GLY A 89 -20.54 -0.78 -5.45
C GLY A 89 -20.46 -0.85 -6.97
N ASN A 90 -21.36 -0.11 -7.61
CA ASN A 90 -21.46 0.02 -9.07
C ASN A 90 -20.65 1.22 -9.63
N GLU A 91 -20.69 1.39 -10.94
CA GLU A 91 -19.93 2.43 -11.66
C GLU A 91 -20.30 3.87 -11.24
N ASN A 92 -21.58 4.13 -10.95
CA ASN A 92 -22.01 5.46 -10.52
C ASN A 92 -21.47 5.78 -9.12
N GLU A 93 -21.47 4.80 -8.22
CA GLU A 93 -20.88 4.94 -6.89
C GLU A 93 -19.35 5.10 -6.96
N PHE A 94 -18.70 4.38 -7.86
CA PHE A 94 -17.27 4.54 -8.14
C PHE A 94 -16.94 5.96 -8.63
N LYS A 95 -17.66 6.45 -9.65
CA LYS A 95 -17.52 7.82 -10.17
C LYS A 95 -17.79 8.87 -9.10
N ASN A 96 -18.80 8.66 -8.25
CA ASN A 96 -19.12 9.54 -7.13
C ASN A 96 -17.95 9.62 -6.13
N MET A 97 -17.39 8.47 -5.76
CA MET A 97 -16.24 8.39 -4.86
C MET A 97 -15.03 9.13 -5.43
N VAL A 98 -14.63 8.84 -6.68
CA VAL A 98 -13.49 9.50 -7.32
C VAL A 98 -13.68 11.02 -7.35
N THR A 99 -14.86 11.48 -7.79
CA THR A 99 -15.19 12.92 -7.85
C THR A 99 -15.07 13.59 -6.48
N ARG A 100 -15.70 13.02 -5.45
CA ARG A 100 -15.71 13.60 -4.09
C ARG A 100 -14.32 13.63 -3.47
N CYS A 101 -13.57 12.54 -3.59
CA CYS A 101 -12.20 12.45 -3.09
C CYS A 101 -11.28 13.47 -3.80
N ASN A 102 -11.33 13.54 -5.14
CA ASN A 102 -10.52 14.50 -5.90
C ASN A 102 -10.85 15.95 -5.52
N ASN A 103 -12.13 16.29 -5.29
CA ASN A 103 -12.55 17.63 -4.87
C ASN A 103 -11.97 18.06 -3.52
N VAL A 104 -11.68 17.13 -2.62
CA VAL A 104 -11.01 17.41 -1.34
C VAL A 104 -9.49 17.15 -1.36
N GLY A 105 -8.93 16.92 -2.55
CA GLY A 105 -7.49 16.72 -2.77
C GLY A 105 -6.95 15.40 -2.21
N VAL A 106 -7.79 14.37 -2.13
CA VAL A 106 -7.43 12.98 -1.79
C VAL A 106 -7.60 12.14 -3.05
N TYR A 107 -6.53 11.53 -3.55
CA TYR A 107 -6.58 10.87 -4.85
C TYR A 107 -6.82 9.36 -4.77
N ILE A 108 -7.38 8.79 -5.82
CA ILE A 108 -7.70 7.35 -5.90
C ILE A 108 -6.65 6.62 -6.75
N TYR A 109 -6.13 5.52 -6.21
CA TYR A 109 -5.23 4.59 -6.90
C TYR A 109 -5.92 3.24 -7.02
N VAL A 110 -6.09 2.78 -8.25
CA VAL A 110 -6.82 1.55 -8.53
C VAL A 110 -5.91 0.34 -8.39
N ASP A 111 -6.39 -0.72 -7.75
CA ASP A 111 -5.77 -2.02 -7.86
C ASP A 111 -6.16 -2.70 -9.18
N ALA A 112 -5.23 -2.77 -10.12
CA ALA A 112 -5.46 -3.25 -11.48
C ALA A 112 -4.97 -4.69 -11.64
N VAL A 113 -5.92 -5.61 -11.70
CA VAL A 113 -5.69 -7.05 -11.93
C VAL A 113 -5.69 -7.29 -13.45
N ILE A 114 -4.50 -7.25 -14.04
CA ILE A 114 -4.32 -7.25 -15.51
C ILE A 114 -3.42 -8.37 -16.03
N ASN A 115 -2.85 -9.19 -15.14
CA ASN A 115 -2.07 -10.37 -15.52
C ASN A 115 -2.97 -11.51 -16.01
N HIS A 116 -4.08 -11.74 -15.32
CA HIS A 116 -4.90 -12.94 -15.46
C HIS A 116 -6.40 -12.62 -15.39
N MET A 117 -7.22 -13.61 -15.77
CA MET A 117 -8.65 -13.67 -15.48
C MET A 117 -8.90 -14.62 -14.29
N CYS A 118 -10.12 -15.14 -14.12
CA CYS A 118 -10.41 -16.09 -13.04
C CYS A 118 -9.64 -17.41 -13.16
N GLY A 119 -9.68 -18.22 -12.11
CA GLY A 119 -9.09 -19.55 -12.11
C GLY A 119 -9.68 -20.43 -13.21
N SER A 120 -8.85 -21.25 -13.84
CA SER A 120 -9.24 -22.22 -14.88
C SER A 120 -10.32 -23.22 -14.39
N GLY A 121 -10.35 -23.49 -13.09
CA GLY A 121 -11.39 -24.26 -12.40
C GLY A 121 -12.64 -23.46 -11.99
N GLY A 122 -12.78 -22.20 -12.41
CA GLY A 122 -13.86 -21.28 -12.00
C GLY A 122 -15.26 -21.64 -12.53
N GLY A 123 -15.36 -22.67 -13.37
CA GLY A 123 -16.62 -23.13 -13.95
C GLY A 123 -17.15 -22.21 -15.05
N SER A 124 -18.47 -22.23 -15.25
CA SER A 124 -19.15 -21.43 -16.27
C SER A 124 -20.51 -20.95 -15.77
N GLY A 125 -20.95 -19.78 -16.21
CA GLY A 125 -22.25 -19.21 -15.89
C GLY A 125 -22.16 -17.72 -15.60
N ASN A 126 -23.13 -17.23 -14.83
CA ASN A 126 -23.27 -15.80 -14.47
C ASN A 126 -22.88 -15.51 -13.02
N GLY A 127 -22.06 -16.38 -12.41
CA GLY A 127 -21.56 -16.23 -11.04
C GLY A 127 -20.49 -15.13 -10.93
N ALA A 128 -20.82 -13.91 -11.37
CA ALA A 128 -19.94 -12.76 -11.42
C ALA A 128 -20.64 -11.54 -10.80
N THR A 129 -19.87 -10.59 -10.27
CA THR A 129 -20.42 -9.48 -9.47
C THR A 129 -21.30 -8.49 -10.25
N CYS A 130 -21.27 -8.47 -11.58
CA CYS A 130 -22.21 -7.76 -12.45
C CYS A 130 -23.08 -8.71 -13.30
N GLY A 131 -23.09 -10.00 -12.99
CA GLY A 131 -23.89 -10.99 -13.71
C GLY A 131 -23.41 -11.30 -15.13
N SER A 132 -22.19 -10.90 -15.51
CA SER A 132 -21.64 -11.29 -16.80
C SER A 132 -21.50 -12.81 -16.91
N TYR A 133 -21.83 -13.34 -18.08
CA TYR A 133 -21.51 -14.72 -18.41
C TYR A 133 -20.00 -14.87 -18.62
N PHE A 134 -19.45 -16.00 -18.17
CA PHE A 134 -18.12 -16.48 -18.52
C PHE A 134 -18.10 -18.02 -18.57
N ASN A 135 -17.08 -18.57 -19.21
CA ASN A 135 -16.75 -19.98 -19.16
C ASN A 135 -15.23 -20.14 -19.06
N ALA A 136 -14.74 -20.41 -17.84
CA ALA A 136 -13.31 -20.53 -17.58
C ALA A 136 -12.69 -21.72 -18.32
N GLY A 137 -13.40 -22.85 -18.41
CA GLY A 137 -12.89 -24.06 -19.08
C GLY A 137 -12.74 -23.94 -20.59
N ASN A 138 -13.55 -23.08 -21.21
CA ASN A 138 -13.45 -22.74 -22.63
C ASN A 138 -12.66 -21.43 -22.89
N GLU A 139 -12.17 -20.79 -21.83
CA GLU A 139 -11.48 -19.49 -21.89
C GLU A 139 -12.33 -18.42 -22.63
N ASP A 140 -13.63 -18.40 -22.37
CA ASP A 140 -14.60 -17.50 -22.99
C ASP A 140 -15.12 -16.47 -21.99
N PHE A 141 -14.73 -15.21 -22.21
CA PHE A 141 -15.08 -14.06 -21.37
C PHE A 141 -15.75 -12.98 -22.22
N PRO A 142 -16.99 -13.19 -22.70
CA PRO A 142 -17.60 -12.37 -23.75
C PRO A 142 -17.90 -10.92 -23.34
N SER A 143 -17.87 -10.62 -22.03
CA SER A 143 -18.00 -9.23 -21.57
C SER A 143 -16.73 -8.38 -21.73
N VAL A 144 -15.60 -8.97 -22.13
CA VAL A 144 -14.39 -8.21 -22.48
C VAL A 144 -14.27 -7.89 -23.99
N PRO A 145 -14.51 -8.75 -25.00
CA PRO A 145 -14.60 -10.21 -25.10
C PRO A 145 -13.25 -10.91 -25.30
N TYR A 146 -12.79 -11.73 -24.35
CA TYR A 146 -11.61 -12.60 -24.55
C TYR A 146 -12.03 -14.01 -24.94
N SER A 147 -11.19 -14.65 -25.74
CA SER A 147 -11.28 -16.04 -26.18
C SER A 147 -10.03 -16.80 -25.76
N LYS A 148 -10.03 -18.14 -25.92
CA LYS A 148 -8.85 -19.00 -25.81
C LYS A 148 -7.58 -18.46 -26.48
N SER A 149 -7.70 -17.75 -27.61
CA SER A 149 -6.53 -17.21 -28.30
C SER A 149 -5.82 -16.09 -27.54
N ASP A 150 -6.47 -15.53 -26.52
CA ASP A 150 -6.01 -14.39 -25.72
C ASP A 150 -5.32 -14.81 -24.41
N PHE A 151 -5.11 -16.12 -24.23
CA PHE A 151 -4.44 -16.71 -23.08
C PHE A 151 -3.16 -17.45 -23.49
N ASN A 152 -2.27 -17.66 -22.52
CA ASN A 152 -0.92 -18.19 -22.73
C ASN A 152 -0.80 -19.72 -22.80
N ASP A 153 -1.89 -20.46 -23.05
CA ASP A 153 -1.88 -21.93 -22.98
C ASP A 153 -0.89 -22.59 -23.96
N GLY A 154 -0.73 -22.01 -25.15
CA GLY A 154 0.27 -22.48 -26.12
C GLY A 154 1.70 -21.98 -25.83
N LYS A 155 1.83 -20.94 -25.01
CA LYS A 155 3.11 -20.30 -24.68
C LYS A 155 3.77 -20.97 -23.47
N CYS A 156 2.99 -21.25 -22.42
CA CYS A 156 3.45 -22.00 -21.26
C CYS A 156 4.06 -23.35 -21.67
N LYS A 157 5.18 -23.73 -21.04
CA LYS A 157 5.95 -24.95 -21.36
C LYS A 157 5.97 -25.96 -20.22
N THR A 158 5.31 -25.69 -19.10
CA THR A 158 5.21 -26.63 -17.98
C THR A 158 4.19 -27.72 -18.27
N GLY A 159 4.34 -28.89 -17.63
CA GLY A 159 3.45 -30.03 -17.88
C GLY A 159 2.05 -29.81 -17.31
N SER A 160 1.93 -29.03 -16.23
CA SER A 160 0.66 -28.69 -15.60
C SER A 160 -0.05 -27.48 -16.23
N GLY A 161 0.68 -26.63 -16.96
CA GLY A 161 0.21 -25.29 -17.35
C GLY A 161 0.36 -24.23 -16.26
N GLU A 162 0.84 -24.63 -15.06
CA GLU A 162 1.05 -23.77 -13.90
C GLU A 162 2.51 -23.32 -13.78
N ILE A 163 2.75 -22.31 -12.96
CA ILE A 163 4.08 -21.98 -12.45
C ILE A 163 4.51 -23.08 -11.46
N GLU A 164 5.59 -23.80 -11.79
CA GLU A 164 6.12 -24.91 -11.00
C GLU A 164 7.47 -24.56 -10.34
N ASN A 165 8.24 -23.64 -10.93
CA ASN A 165 9.57 -23.28 -10.50
C ASN A 165 9.87 -21.79 -10.75
N TYR A 166 9.99 -21.02 -9.66
CA TYR A 166 10.31 -19.58 -9.71
C TYR A 166 11.73 -19.26 -10.19
N SER A 167 12.60 -20.27 -10.36
CA SER A 167 13.94 -20.10 -10.97
C SER A 167 13.91 -20.05 -12.50
N ASP A 168 12.78 -20.38 -13.12
CA ASP A 168 12.60 -20.26 -14.56
C ASP A 168 11.75 -19.01 -14.87
N VAL A 169 12.44 -18.01 -15.39
CA VAL A 169 11.90 -16.69 -15.74
C VAL A 169 10.73 -16.80 -16.71
N ASN A 170 10.74 -17.75 -17.65
CA ASN A 170 9.69 -17.84 -18.67
C ASN A 170 8.39 -18.36 -18.07
N GLN A 171 8.43 -19.48 -17.34
CA GLN A 171 7.20 -20.02 -16.76
C GLN A 171 6.56 -19.07 -15.75
N VAL A 172 7.34 -18.30 -14.99
CA VAL A 172 6.78 -17.31 -14.05
C VAL A 172 5.94 -16.24 -14.76
N ARG A 173 6.17 -16.01 -16.06
CA ARG A 173 5.50 -14.96 -16.87
C ARG A 173 4.50 -15.47 -17.89
N ASP A 174 4.65 -16.73 -18.28
CA ASP A 174 3.90 -17.31 -19.39
C ASP A 174 2.96 -18.45 -18.94
N CYS A 175 3.00 -18.83 -17.66
CA CYS A 175 2.17 -19.91 -17.10
C CYS A 175 1.24 -19.40 -16.00
N ARG A 176 0.20 -20.19 -15.71
CA ARG A 176 -0.86 -19.83 -14.76
C ARG A 176 -0.31 -19.72 -13.34
N LEU A 177 -0.60 -18.60 -12.69
CA LEU A 177 -0.32 -18.39 -11.27
C LEU A 177 -1.45 -19.05 -10.46
N VAL A 178 -1.17 -20.17 -9.78
CA VAL A 178 -2.14 -20.90 -8.94
C VAL A 178 -3.50 -21.16 -9.61
N GLY A 179 -3.47 -21.50 -10.90
CA GLY A 179 -4.64 -21.83 -11.70
C GLY A 179 -5.26 -20.66 -12.44
N LEU A 180 -4.81 -19.43 -12.21
CA LEU A 180 -5.37 -18.21 -12.81
C LEU A 180 -5.05 -18.15 -14.32
N LEU A 181 -6.10 -17.99 -15.14
CA LEU A 181 -5.96 -17.97 -16.59
C LEU A 181 -5.11 -16.78 -17.05
N ASP A 182 -3.92 -17.07 -17.54
CA ASP A 182 -2.85 -16.10 -17.81
C ASP A 182 -3.02 -15.44 -19.18
N LEU A 183 -3.13 -14.10 -19.21
CA LEU A 183 -3.41 -13.34 -20.42
C LEU A 183 -2.16 -13.26 -21.32
N ALA A 184 -2.35 -13.41 -22.63
CA ALA A 184 -1.31 -13.25 -23.64
C ALA A 184 -1.00 -11.75 -23.88
N LEU A 185 -0.36 -11.12 -22.89
CA LEU A 185 -0.06 -9.69 -22.88
C LEU A 185 0.92 -9.23 -23.97
N GLU A 186 1.55 -10.13 -24.73
CA GLU A 186 2.28 -9.75 -25.94
C GLU A 186 1.36 -9.30 -27.08
N LYS A 187 0.10 -9.75 -27.08
CA LYS A 187 -0.86 -9.47 -28.16
C LYS A 187 -1.39 -8.05 -28.03
N ASP A 188 -1.33 -7.28 -29.12
CA ASP A 188 -1.83 -5.90 -29.13
C ASP A 188 -3.32 -5.79 -28.78
N TYR A 189 -4.12 -6.80 -29.16
CA TYR A 189 -5.54 -6.87 -28.79
C TYR A 189 -5.72 -6.88 -27.26
N VAL A 190 -5.03 -7.77 -26.55
CA VAL A 190 -5.09 -7.90 -25.10
C VAL A 190 -4.58 -6.62 -24.43
N ARG A 191 -3.42 -6.10 -24.85
CA ARG A 191 -2.88 -4.83 -24.35
C ARG A 191 -3.86 -3.67 -24.53
N SER A 192 -4.54 -3.61 -25.67
CA SER A 192 -5.49 -2.55 -25.98
C SER A 192 -6.78 -2.66 -25.15
N LYS A 193 -7.24 -3.89 -24.85
CA LYS A 193 -8.37 -4.12 -23.95
C LYS A 193 -8.06 -3.74 -22.50
N VAL A 194 -6.86 -4.08 -22.01
CA VAL A 194 -6.37 -3.62 -20.72
C VAL A 194 -6.25 -2.09 -20.69
N ALA A 195 -5.67 -1.48 -21.73
CA ALA A 195 -5.52 -0.03 -21.81
C ALA A 195 -6.88 0.69 -21.92
N GLU A 196 -7.88 0.12 -22.61
CA GLU A 196 -9.25 0.65 -22.67
C GLU A 196 -9.86 0.74 -21.26
N TYR A 197 -9.75 -0.34 -20.48
CA TYR A 197 -10.18 -0.36 -19.08
C TYR A 197 -9.47 0.70 -18.23
N MET A 198 -8.14 0.75 -18.28
CA MET A 198 -7.36 1.70 -17.49
C MET A 198 -7.60 3.15 -17.93
N ASN A 199 -7.77 3.40 -19.22
CA ASN A 199 -8.09 4.73 -19.74
C ASN A 199 -9.48 5.21 -19.33
N ASN A 200 -10.48 4.31 -19.27
CA ASN A 200 -11.79 4.66 -18.71
C ASN A 200 -11.64 5.14 -17.25
N LEU A 201 -10.84 4.44 -16.44
CA LEU A 201 -10.56 4.85 -15.06
C LEU A 201 -9.81 6.19 -14.98
N ILE A 202 -8.83 6.42 -15.84
CA ILE A 202 -8.10 7.71 -15.93
C ILE A 202 -9.06 8.85 -16.30
N ASP A 203 -9.93 8.63 -17.28
CA ASP A 203 -10.94 9.61 -17.70
C ASP A 203 -11.93 9.90 -16.57
N ILE A 204 -12.30 8.91 -15.74
CA ILE A 204 -13.11 9.12 -14.53
C ILE A 204 -12.37 9.99 -13.50
N GLY A 205 -11.04 9.93 -13.44
CA GLY A 205 -10.20 10.82 -12.62
C GLY A 205 -9.32 10.12 -11.60
N VAL A 206 -9.04 8.81 -11.73
CA VAL A 206 -8.06 8.14 -10.86
C VAL A 206 -6.65 8.69 -11.11
N ALA A 207 -5.79 8.67 -10.10
CA ALA A 207 -4.44 9.25 -10.16
C ALA A 207 -3.33 8.25 -10.51
N GLY A 208 -3.64 6.95 -10.49
CA GLY A 208 -2.66 5.91 -10.74
C GLY A 208 -3.15 4.50 -10.40
N PHE A 209 -2.23 3.55 -10.44
CA PHE A 209 -2.51 2.13 -10.38
C PHE A 209 -1.47 1.35 -9.56
N ARG A 210 -1.96 0.46 -8.69
CA ARG A 210 -1.22 -0.75 -8.30
C ARG A 210 -1.35 -1.72 -9.48
N LEU A 211 -0.24 -2.18 -10.04
CA LEU A 211 -0.28 -3.27 -11.01
C LEU A 211 -0.08 -4.58 -10.26
N ASP A 212 -1.18 -5.31 -10.06
CA ASP A 212 -1.21 -6.61 -9.40
C ASP A 212 -0.34 -7.62 -10.14
N ALA A 213 0.29 -8.55 -9.41
CA ALA A 213 1.05 -9.66 -9.97
C ALA A 213 2.09 -9.24 -11.02
N SER A 214 2.70 -8.05 -10.91
CA SER A 214 3.64 -7.54 -11.93
C SER A 214 4.86 -8.43 -12.15
N LYS A 215 5.29 -9.19 -11.12
CA LYS A 215 6.33 -10.24 -11.30
C LYS A 215 5.96 -11.20 -12.43
N HIS A 216 4.68 -11.49 -12.61
CA HIS A 216 4.14 -12.46 -13.57
C HIS A 216 3.89 -11.86 -14.95
N MET A 217 4.17 -10.59 -15.16
CA MET A 217 4.11 -9.95 -16.47
C MET A 217 5.51 -9.57 -16.93
N TRP A 218 5.78 -9.68 -18.24
CA TRP A 218 7.02 -9.18 -18.79
C TRP A 218 7.11 -7.66 -18.65
N PRO A 219 8.26 -7.08 -18.23
CA PRO A 219 8.41 -5.63 -18.13
C PRO A 219 8.08 -4.88 -19.42
N GLY A 220 8.41 -5.47 -20.58
CA GLY A 220 8.11 -4.91 -21.90
C GLY A 220 6.62 -4.93 -22.25
N ASP A 221 5.86 -5.92 -21.78
CA ASP A 221 4.42 -6.01 -21.99
C ASP A 221 3.69 -4.97 -21.13
N ILE A 222 4.09 -4.84 -19.86
CA ILE A 222 3.63 -3.75 -18.99
C ILE A 222 3.91 -2.40 -19.67
N LYS A 223 5.14 -2.19 -20.14
CA LYS A 223 5.52 -0.95 -20.84
C LYS A 223 4.60 -0.65 -22.02
N ALA A 224 4.31 -1.66 -22.85
CA ALA A 224 3.44 -1.51 -24.02
C ALA A 224 1.98 -1.16 -23.65
N VAL A 225 1.46 -1.65 -22.51
CA VAL A 225 0.18 -1.21 -21.96
C VAL A 225 0.27 0.25 -21.48
N LEU A 226 1.31 0.58 -20.71
CA LEU A 226 1.50 1.92 -20.14
C LEU A 226 1.65 3.01 -21.22
N ASP A 227 2.28 2.69 -22.35
CA ASP A 227 2.44 3.60 -23.48
C ASP A 227 1.11 3.93 -24.18
N LYS A 228 0.07 3.09 -24.00
CA LYS A 228 -1.30 3.35 -24.47
C LYS A 228 -2.14 4.18 -23.48
N LEU A 229 -1.63 4.47 -22.30
CA LEU A 229 -2.39 5.22 -21.29
C LEU A 229 -2.43 6.71 -21.60
N LYS A 230 -3.58 7.32 -21.32
CA LYS A 230 -3.79 8.76 -21.34
C LYS A 230 -3.02 9.44 -20.20
N ASN A 231 -2.86 10.75 -20.33
CA ASN A 231 -2.55 11.59 -19.18
C ASN A 231 -3.79 11.71 -18.27
N LEU A 232 -3.58 12.08 -17.02
CA LEU A 232 -4.63 12.24 -16.03
C LEU A 232 -5.64 13.32 -16.41
N ASN A 233 -6.88 13.16 -15.92
CA ASN A 233 -7.99 14.06 -16.21
C ASN A 233 -7.68 15.51 -15.78
N THR A 234 -7.73 16.43 -16.73
CA THR A 234 -7.34 17.84 -16.54
C THR A 234 -8.29 18.66 -15.68
N GLN A 235 -9.43 18.09 -15.25
CA GLN A 235 -10.30 18.70 -14.26
C GLN A 235 -9.61 18.83 -12.89
N TRP A 236 -8.77 17.86 -12.51
CA TRP A 236 -8.11 17.84 -11.19
C TRP A 236 -6.59 17.85 -11.26
N PHE A 237 -6.01 17.49 -12.41
CA PHE A 237 -4.56 17.38 -12.59
C PHE A 237 -4.06 18.35 -13.67
N PRO A 238 -2.82 18.87 -13.55
CA PRO A 238 -2.22 19.64 -14.63
C PRO A 238 -2.15 18.87 -15.95
N SER A 239 -2.21 19.58 -17.08
CA SER A 239 -2.01 18.98 -18.40
C SER A 239 -0.65 18.26 -18.49
N GLY A 240 -0.63 17.08 -19.11
CA GLY A 240 0.58 16.27 -19.24
C GLY A 240 0.92 15.39 -18.04
N THR A 241 0.14 15.45 -16.95
CA THR A 241 0.39 14.59 -15.78
C THR A 241 0.15 13.12 -16.11
N ARG A 242 1.13 12.25 -15.84
CA ARG A 242 1.03 10.81 -16.09
C ARG A 242 0.52 10.06 -14.85
N PRO A 243 -0.19 8.93 -15.02
CA PRO A 243 -0.66 8.14 -13.89
C PRO A 243 0.52 7.61 -13.06
N PHE A 244 0.37 7.66 -11.73
CA PHE A 244 1.32 7.03 -10.82
C PHE A 244 1.26 5.51 -10.97
N ILE A 245 2.39 4.85 -11.21
CA ILE A 245 2.45 3.40 -11.31
C ILE A 245 3.30 2.84 -10.18
N PHE A 246 2.77 1.86 -9.47
CA PHE A 246 3.54 1.02 -8.57
C PHE A 246 3.21 -0.45 -8.81
N GLN A 247 4.26 -1.21 -9.09
CA GLN A 247 4.18 -2.59 -9.56
C GLN A 247 4.38 -3.55 -8.40
N GLU A 248 3.49 -4.51 -8.24
CA GLU A 248 3.69 -5.58 -7.28
C GLU A 248 4.72 -6.59 -7.81
N VAL A 249 5.94 -6.49 -7.30
CA VAL A 249 7.00 -7.47 -7.57
C VAL A 249 7.54 -7.94 -6.22
N ILE A 250 7.19 -9.17 -5.85
CA ILE A 250 7.72 -9.80 -4.63
C ILE A 250 9.17 -10.22 -4.87
N ASP A 251 10.14 -9.34 -4.64
CA ASP A 251 11.57 -9.67 -4.72
C ASP A 251 12.18 -9.66 -3.31
N LEU A 252 12.33 -10.84 -2.71
CA LEU A 252 13.03 -11.01 -1.42
C LEU A 252 14.52 -11.39 -1.60
N GLY A 253 15.03 -11.43 -2.84
CA GLY A 253 16.30 -12.06 -3.19
C GLY A 253 16.16 -13.57 -3.47
N GLY A 254 17.23 -14.19 -3.98
CA GLY A 254 17.28 -15.64 -4.25
C GLY A 254 16.60 -16.11 -5.53
N GLU A 255 15.70 -15.33 -6.13
CA GLU A 255 15.07 -15.61 -7.42
C GLU A 255 15.73 -14.83 -8.57
N PRO A 256 15.67 -15.31 -9.83
CA PRO A 256 16.29 -14.64 -10.97
C PRO A 256 15.61 -13.31 -11.36
N ILE A 257 14.31 -13.17 -11.07
CA ILE A 257 13.52 -11.97 -11.37
C ILE A 257 13.87 -10.88 -10.38
N LYS A 258 14.23 -9.69 -10.86
CA LYS A 258 14.59 -8.57 -10.00
C LYS A 258 13.57 -7.45 -10.10
N ALA A 259 13.30 -6.80 -8.97
CA ALA A 259 12.48 -5.59 -8.95
C ALA A 259 13.02 -4.48 -9.88
N SER A 260 14.35 -4.44 -10.08
CA SER A 260 15.01 -3.48 -10.97
C SER A 260 14.60 -3.59 -12.43
N ASP A 261 14.15 -4.77 -12.88
CA ASP A 261 13.72 -5.00 -14.26
C ASP A 261 12.47 -4.15 -14.61
N TYR A 262 11.74 -3.72 -13.58
CA TYR A 262 10.48 -2.99 -13.68
C TYR A 262 10.63 -1.48 -13.46
N PHE A 263 11.84 -0.98 -13.21
CA PHE A 263 12.05 0.45 -12.91
C PHE A 263 11.70 1.36 -14.08
N GLY A 264 11.75 0.90 -15.33
CA GLY A 264 11.37 1.71 -16.49
C GLY A 264 9.88 2.06 -16.57
N ASN A 265 9.04 1.38 -15.77
CA ASN A 265 7.58 1.46 -15.84
C ASN A 265 6.96 2.27 -14.70
N GLY A 266 7.66 2.43 -13.58
CA GLY A 266 7.15 3.08 -12.38
C GLY A 266 7.86 2.62 -11.12
N ARG A 267 7.23 2.88 -9.97
CA ARG A 267 7.69 2.35 -8.68
C ARG A 267 7.44 0.85 -8.58
N VAL A 268 8.04 0.23 -7.57
CA VAL A 268 7.89 -1.18 -7.23
C VAL A 268 7.66 -1.31 -5.72
N THR A 269 6.83 -2.27 -5.32
CA THR A 269 6.61 -2.64 -3.92
C THR A 269 7.89 -3.24 -3.31
N GLU A 270 8.47 -2.59 -2.32
CA GLU A 270 9.67 -3.09 -1.63
C GLU A 270 9.28 -4.02 -0.47
N PHE A 271 9.02 -5.29 -0.77
CA PHE A 271 8.59 -6.26 0.23
C PHE A 271 9.66 -6.59 1.29
N LYS A 272 10.95 -6.39 0.98
CA LYS A 272 12.00 -6.56 1.99
C LYS A 272 11.84 -5.55 3.13
N TYR A 273 11.24 -4.38 2.86
CA TYR A 273 10.99 -3.35 3.86
C TYR A 273 10.21 -3.90 5.06
N GLY A 274 8.98 -4.38 4.83
CA GLY A 274 8.12 -4.91 5.88
C GLY A 274 8.69 -6.17 6.52
N ALA A 275 9.27 -7.06 5.70
CA ALA A 275 9.87 -8.30 6.18
C ALA A 275 11.03 -8.05 7.16
N LYS A 276 11.99 -7.18 6.78
CA LYS A 276 13.16 -6.82 7.61
C LYS A 276 12.78 -5.95 8.81
N LEU A 277 11.86 -5.01 8.64
CA LEU A 277 11.42 -4.19 9.77
C LEU A 277 10.70 -5.04 10.82
N GLY A 278 9.91 -6.01 10.37
CA GLY A 278 9.28 -7.03 11.21
C GLY A 278 10.31 -7.84 12.01
N THR A 279 11.34 -8.40 11.36
CA THR A 279 12.37 -9.17 12.06
C THR A 279 13.15 -8.32 13.08
N VAL A 280 13.47 -7.07 12.74
CA VAL A 280 14.15 -6.13 13.65
C VAL A 280 13.30 -5.80 14.87
N ILE A 281 12.03 -5.42 14.68
CA ILE A 281 11.16 -5.01 15.80
C ILE A 281 10.77 -6.21 16.67
N ARG A 282 10.61 -7.39 16.08
CA ARG A 282 10.41 -8.64 16.83
C ARG A 282 11.70 -9.15 17.51
N LYS A 283 12.85 -8.51 17.28
CA LYS A 283 14.17 -8.90 17.80
C LYS A 283 14.59 -10.31 17.38
N TRP A 284 14.14 -10.76 16.20
CA TRP A 284 14.42 -12.11 15.70
C TRP A 284 15.88 -12.25 15.26
N ASN A 285 16.45 -13.43 15.46
CA ASN A 285 17.81 -13.77 15.03
C ASN A 285 18.89 -12.77 15.52
N GLY A 286 18.67 -12.13 16.67
CA GLY A 286 19.60 -11.15 17.24
C GLY A 286 19.59 -9.79 16.53
N GLU A 287 18.62 -9.53 15.65
CA GLU A 287 18.42 -8.21 15.05
C GLU A 287 17.96 -7.19 16.08
N LYS A 288 18.40 -5.93 15.91
CA LYS A 288 18.14 -4.85 16.85
C LYS A 288 17.86 -3.54 16.14
N MET A 289 17.11 -2.64 16.79
CA MET A 289 16.79 -1.34 16.19
C MET A 289 18.03 -0.47 15.94
N SER A 290 19.12 -0.64 16.71
CA SER A 290 20.40 0.05 16.46
C SER A 290 20.95 -0.21 15.05
N TYR A 291 20.60 -1.33 14.42
CA TYR A 291 21.04 -1.64 13.06
C TYR A 291 20.34 -0.75 12.01
N LEU A 292 19.20 -0.13 12.34
CA LEU A 292 18.40 0.69 11.43
C LEU A 292 19.06 2.05 11.08
N LYS A 293 20.26 2.34 11.60
CA LYS A 293 21.01 3.57 11.32
C LYS A 293 21.19 3.86 9.81
N ASN A 294 21.40 2.81 9.02
CA ASN A 294 21.58 2.87 7.57
C ASN A 294 20.36 2.31 6.80
N TRP A 295 19.18 2.34 7.40
CA TRP A 295 17.94 1.82 6.81
C TRP A 295 17.64 2.42 5.42
N GLY A 296 17.21 1.59 4.48
CA GLY A 296 17.04 1.95 3.07
C GLY A 296 17.95 1.11 2.16
N GLU A 297 18.56 1.74 1.16
CA GLU A 297 19.42 1.06 0.16
C GLU A 297 20.59 0.29 0.79
N GLY A 298 21.10 0.73 1.96
CA GLY A 298 22.13 0.02 2.71
C GLY A 298 21.71 -1.36 3.24
N TRP A 299 20.42 -1.67 3.22
CA TRP A 299 19.84 -2.98 3.55
C TRP A 299 19.56 -3.84 2.31
N GLY A 300 20.06 -3.43 1.13
CA GLY A 300 19.81 -4.12 -0.14
C GLY A 300 18.41 -3.90 -0.68
N PHE A 301 17.76 -2.81 -0.27
CA PHE A 301 16.49 -2.35 -0.84
C PHE A 301 16.74 -1.58 -2.14
N ILE A 302 15.70 -1.44 -2.94
CA ILE A 302 15.70 -0.64 -4.16
C ILE A 302 15.91 0.85 -3.87
N ALA A 303 16.17 1.63 -4.92
CA ALA A 303 16.30 3.09 -4.77
C ALA A 303 15.03 3.71 -4.16
N SER A 304 15.20 4.64 -3.23
CA SER A 304 14.09 5.27 -2.49
C SER A 304 13.02 5.91 -3.41
N ASP A 305 13.45 6.48 -4.53
CA ASP A 305 12.58 7.10 -5.53
C ASP A 305 11.84 6.09 -6.44
N ARG A 306 12.20 4.80 -6.36
CA ARG A 306 11.49 3.67 -6.97
C ARG A 306 10.67 2.85 -5.97
N ALA A 307 10.82 3.09 -4.66
CA ALA A 307 10.16 2.29 -3.65
C ALA A 307 8.75 2.77 -3.29
N LEU A 308 7.80 1.83 -3.27
CA LEU A 308 6.57 1.90 -2.48
C LEU A 308 6.74 1.00 -1.27
N VAL A 309 6.65 1.56 -0.06
CA VAL A 309 6.92 0.84 1.20
C VAL A 309 5.67 0.75 2.07
N PHE A 310 5.62 -0.32 2.85
CA PHE A 310 4.56 -0.63 3.80
C PHE A 310 5.11 -1.60 4.86
N VAL A 311 4.47 -1.63 6.03
CA VAL A 311 4.78 -2.62 7.08
C VAL A 311 4.15 -3.97 6.71
N ASP A 312 2.87 -3.94 6.36
CA ASP A 312 2.07 -5.06 5.87
C ASP A 312 1.23 -4.65 4.65
N ASN A 313 0.77 -5.65 3.90
CA ASN A 313 -0.26 -5.51 2.87
C ASN A 313 -1.40 -6.48 3.15
N HIS A 314 -2.39 -6.50 2.26
CA HIS A 314 -3.58 -7.32 2.43
C HIS A 314 -3.30 -8.84 2.34
N ASP A 315 -2.30 -9.28 1.58
CA ASP A 315 -1.87 -10.68 1.53
C ASP A 315 -1.09 -11.07 2.79
N ASN A 316 0.04 -10.39 3.05
CA ASN A 316 1.02 -10.85 4.04
C ASN A 316 0.58 -10.63 5.47
N GLN A 317 -0.43 -9.79 5.72
CA GLN A 317 -1.06 -9.72 7.03
C GLN A 317 -1.86 -10.99 7.41
N ARG A 318 -2.11 -11.87 6.45
CA ARG A 318 -2.74 -13.19 6.65
C ARG A 318 -1.72 -14.33 6.64
N GLY A 319 -0.43 -14.02 6.50
CA GLY A 319 0.62 -15.02 6.28
C GLY A 319 0.77 -15.45 4.82
N HIS A 320 -0.03 -14.90 3.90
CA HIS A 320 0.10 -15.14 2.46
C HIS A 320 1.14 -14.23 1.84
N GLY A 321 2.10 -14.79 1.10
CA GLY A 321 3.09 -13.99 0.37
C GLY A 321 4.31 -13.60 1.19
N ALA A 322 4.87 -12.43 0.89
CA ALA A 322 6.26 -12.10 1.22
C ALA A 322 6.47 -11.72 2.70
N GLY A 323 7.47 -12.32 3.33
CA GLY A 323 7.91 -12.04 4.71
C GLY A 323 7.38 -13.02 5.76
N GLY A 324 6.31 -13.76 5.46
CA GLY A 324 5.76 -14.78 6.34
C GLY A 324 5.47 -14.25 7.75
N ALA A 325 5.84 -15.02 8.77
CA ALA A 325 5.53 -14.70 10.17
C ALA A 325 6.25 -13.45 10.73
N SER A 326 7.25 -12.89 10.04
CA SER A 326 7.93 -11.68 10.54
C SER A 326 7.05 -10.44 10.43
N ILE A 327 6.11 -10.42 9.48
CA ILE A 327 5.23 -9.29 9.21
C ILE A 327 4.45 -8.90 10.46
N LEU A 328 4.52 -7.62 10.81
CA LEU A 328 3.73 -7.03 11.89
C LEU A 328 2.41 -6.55 11.34
N THR A 329 1.31 -6.84 12.05
CA THR A 329 -0.05 -6.48 11.64
C THR A 329 -0.79 -5.81 12.78
N PHE A 330 -2.03 -5.38 12.56
CA PHE A 330 -2.87 -4.86 13.65
C PHE A 330 -3.10 -5.86 14.80
N PHE A 331 -2.93 -7.18 14.58
CA PHE A 331 -2.97 -8.17 15.66
C PHE A 331 -1.79 -8.03 16.63
N ASP A 332 -0.68 -7.44 16.19
CA ASP A 332 0.52 -7.10 16.97
C ASP A 332 0.52 -5.61 17.36
N ALA A 333 -0.63 -5.05 17.70
CA ALA A 333 -0.90 -3.60 17.72
C ALA A 333 0.21 -2.71 18.32
N ARG A 334 0.79 -3.11 19.46
CA ARG A 334 1.86 -2.34 20.12
C ARG A 334 3.13 -2.23 19.27
N LEU A 335 3.63 -3.36 18.75
CA LEU A 335 4.81 -3.40 17.88
C LEU A 335 4.50 -2.84 16.49
N TYR A 336 3.28 -3.06 15.99
CA TYR A 336 2.82 -2.52 14.71
C TYR A 336 2.81 -0.99 14.70
N LYS A 337 2.30 -0.34 15.76
CA LYS A 337 2.36 1.12 15.90
C LYS A 337 3.79 1.65 15.87
N MET A 338 4.75 0.95 16.49
CA MET A 338 6.18 1.32 16.41
C MET A 338 6.74 1.18 15.00
N ALA A 339 6.43 0.07 14.30
CA ALA A 339 6.88 -0.18 12.94
C ALA A 339 6.37 0.89 11.97
N VAL A 340 5.07 1.19 12.03
CA VAL A 340 4.44 2.23 11.22
C VAL A 340 5.00 3.61 11.59
N GLY A 341 5.23 3.89 12.87
CA GLY A 341 5.88 5.12 13.33
C GLY A 341 7.28 5.30 12.76
N PHE A 342 8.12 4.26 12.81
CA PHE A 342 9.46 4.28 12.21
C PHE A 342 9.37 4.51 10.69
N MET A 343 8.48 3.80 10.01
CA MET A 343 8.28 3.94 8.57
C MET A 343 7.89 5.36 8.16
N LEU A 344 6.93 5.95 8.86
CA LEU A 344 6.43 7.28 8.55
C LEU A 344 7.43 8.38 8.91
N ALA A 345 8.27 8.18 9.93
CA ALA A 345 9.34 9.13 10.29
C ALA A 345 10.55 9.06 9.35
N HIS A 346 10.93 7.88 8.85
CA HIS A 346 12.12 7.67 8.02
C HIS A 346 11.93 8.19 6.57
N PRO A 347 12.91 8.85 5.93
CA PRO A 347 12.72 9.46 4.60
C PRO A 347 12.59 8.47 3.43
N TYR A 348 12.99 7.21 3.61
CA TYR A 348 12.99 6.21 2.54
C TYR A 348 11.59 5.88 2.00
N GLY A 349 11.46 5.84 0.68
CA GLY A 349 10.28 5.37 -0.04
C GLY A 349 9.05 6.28 0.00
N PHE A 350 8.06 5.97 -0.84
CA PHE A 350 6.70 6.50 -0.70
C PHE A 350 5.87 5.55 0.15
N THR A 351 5.15 6.06 1.14
CA THR A 351 4.55 5.24 2.20
C THR A 351 3.09 4.90 1.93
N ARG A 352 2.74 3.62 2.07
CA ARG A 352 1.36 3.14 2.12
C ARG A 352 1.05 2.62 3.53
N VAL A 353 -0.01 3.16 4.12
CA VAL A 353 -0.58 2.70 5.40
C VAL A 353 -1.65 1.65 5.08
N MET A 354 -1.66 0.53 5.80
CA MET A 354 -2.73 -0.47 5.69
C MET A 354 -3.95 -0.05 6.52
N SER A 355 -5.16 -0.36 6.03
CA SER A 355 -6.39 -0.27 6.79
C SER A 355 -7.24 -1.51 6.55
N SER A 356 -7.48 -2.27 7.60
CA SER A 356 -7.95 -3.65 7.54
C SER A 356 -9.36 -3.82 8.11
N TYR A 357 -9.83 -5.06 8.06
CA TYR A 357 -10.95 -5.56 8.85
C TYR A 357 -10.50 -6.74 9.71
N ARG A 358 -11.24 -7.03 10.79
CA ARG A 358 -11.01 -8.20 11.63
C ARG A 358 -11.65 -9.42 10.98
N TRP A 359 -10.95 -10.54 11.08
CA TRP A 359 -11.51 -11.87 10.83
C TRP A 359 -11.15 -12.78 11.99
N THR A 360 -11.87 -13.90 12.13
CA THR A 360 -11.61 -14.88 13.18
C THR A 360 -10.39 -15.72 12.80
N ARG A 361 -9.18 -15.25 13.11
CA ARG A 361 -7.94 -16.02 12.94
C ARG A 361 -8.03 -17.35 13.70
N ASN A 362 -7.68 -18.45 13.03
CA ASN A 362 -7.67 -19.79 13.62
C ASN A 362 -6.41 -20.55 13.19
N PHE A 363 -5.41 -20.62 14.06
CA PHE A 363 -4.16 -21.31 13.73
C PHE A 363 -4.27 -22.80 13.95
N GLN A 364 -4.01 -23.56 12.88
CA GLN A 364 -3.75 -24.99 12.93
C GLN A 364 -2.40 -25.25 12.29
N ASN A 365 -1.50 -25.93 13.02
CA ASN A 365 -0.15 -26.25 12.54
C ASN A 365 0.63 -25.03 12.01
N GLY A 366 0.44 -23.86 12.63
CA GLY A 366 1.15 -22.62 12.26
C GLY A 366 0.57 -21.86 11.06
N GLN A 367 -0.55 -22.31 10.49
CA GLN A 367 -1.27 -21.62 9.41
C GLN A 367 -2.66 -21.20 9.86
N ASP A 368 -3.11 -20.02 9.43
CA ASP A 368 -4.47 -19.55 9.72
C ASP A 368 -5.47 -20.18 8.75
N VAL A 369 -6.21 -21.20 9.17
CA VAL A 369 -7.18 -21.87 8.28
C VAL A 369 -8.37 -20.98 7.87
N ASN A 370 -8.45 -19.77 8.44
CA ASN A 370 -9.47 -18.76 8.16
C ASN A 370 -8.91 -17.54 7.41
N ASP A 371 -7.70 -17.63 6.85
CA ASP A 371 -7.04 -16.57 6.07
C ASP A 371 -7.85 -16.10 4.84
N TRP A 372 -8.77 -16.92 4.34
CA TRP A 372 -9.63 -16.64 3.19
C TRP A 372 -10.76 -15.66 3.51
N ILE A 373 -11.14 -15.48 4.78
CA ILE A 373 -12.36 -14.75 5.17
C ILE A 373 -12.40 -13.35 4.55
N GLY A 374 -13.51 -13.06 3.87
CA GLY A 374 -13.82 -11.76 3.27
C GLY A 374 -14.09 -10.65 4.31
N PRO A 375 -14.40 -9.42 3.86
CA PRO A 375 -14.72 -8.30 4.72
C PRO A 375 -15.98 -8.55 5.52
N PRO A 376 -16.25 -7.73 6.54
CA PRO A 376 -17.49 -7.76 7.29
C PRO A 376 -18.67 -7.67 6.32
N SER A 377 -19.50 -8.71 6.27
CA SER A 377 -20.57 -8.84 5.29
C SER A 377 -21.92 -9.10 5.95
N ASN A 378 -23.00 -8.73 5.24
CA ASN A 378 -24.36 -9.17 5.55
C ASN A 378 -24.55 -10.64 5.14
N GLY A 379 -25.69 -11.23 5.51
CA GLY A 379 -26.00 -12.63 5.21
C GLY A 379 -26.07 -12.95 3.70
N ASP A 380 -26.33 -11.94 2.86
CA ASP A 380 -26.34 -12.06 1.40
C ASP A 380 -24.94 -11.91 0.76
N GLY A 381 -23.89 -11.71 1.57
CA GLY A 381 -22.52 -11.52 1.11
C GLY A 381 -22.20 -10.09 0.65
N SER A 382 -23.14 -9.14 0.75
CA SER A 382 -22.86 -7.71 0.54
C SER A 382 -21.99 -7.16 1.68
N THR A 383 -21.06 -6.27 1.36
CA THR A 383 -20.14 -5.68 2.36
C THR A 383 -20.91 -4.75 3.31
N LYS A 384 -20.64 -4.84 4.62
CA LYS A 384 -21.20 -3.94 5.65
C LYS A 384 -20.59 -2.56 5.55
N ALA A 385 -21.38 -1.56 5.92
CA ALA A 385 -20.93 -0.18 6.02
C ALA A 385 -19.84 0.02 7.08
N VAL A 386 -18.96 0.99 6.86
CA VAL A 386 -18.03 1.47 7.89
C VAL A 386 -18.75 2.48 8.78
N THR A 387 -19.00 2.11 10.04
CA THR A 387 -19.54 3.01 11.06
C THR A 387 -18.41 3.68 11.84
N ILE A 388 -18.61 4.93 12.25
CA ILE A 388 -17.65 5.68 13.07
C ILE A 388 -18.20 5.84 14.48
N ASN A 389 -17.42 5.41 15.45
CA ASN A 389 -17.74 5.51 16.88
C ASN A 389 -17.43 6.92 17.40
N ALA A 390 -17.94 7.27 18.58
CA ALA A 390 -17.76 8.59 19.19
C ALA A 390 -16.28 8.94 19.46
N ASP A 391 -15.44 7.93 19.69
CA ASP A 391 -13.99 8.06 19.88
C ASP A 391 -13.20 8.09 18.56
N SER A 392 -13.88 8.24 17.42
CA SER A 392 -13.34 8.21 16.06
C SER A 392 -12.79 6.86 15.57
N THR A 393 -12.90 5.78 16.35
CA THR A 393 -12.64 4.41 15.88
C THR A 393 -13.76 3.93 14.94
N CYS A 394 -13.59 2.77 14.33
CA CYS A 394 -14.60 2.18 13.45
C CYS A 394 -15.34 1.03 14.14
N GLY A 395 -16.62 0.87 13.79
CA GLY A 395 -17.43 -0.31 14.13
C GLY A 395 -17.50 -1.32 12.99
N ASN A 396 -18.40 -2.30 13.11
CA ASN A 396 -18.61 -3.37 12.12
C ASN A 396 -17.32 -4.12 11.73
N ASP A 397 -16.47 -4.42 12.72
CA ASP A 397 -15.22 -5.16 12.55
C ASP A 397 -14.15 -4.51 11.67
N TRP A 398 -14.39 -3.31 11.14
CA TRP A 398 -13.36 -2.51 10.49
C TRP A 398 -12.32 -2.08 11.53
N VAL A 399 -11.04 -2.34 11.25
CA VAL A 399 -9.94 -2.05 12.19
C VAL A 399 -9.58 -0.58 12.17
N CYS A 400 -9.54 0.01 10.97
CA CYS A 400 -9.22 1.41 10.74
C CYS A 400 -7.91 1.86 11.41
N GLU A 401 -6.81 1.16 11.15
CA GLU A 401 -5.47 1.50 11.64
C GLU A 401 -5.09 2.94 11.29
N HIS A 402 -5.50 3.41 10.10
CA HIS A 402 -5.30 4.80 9.66
C HIS A 402 -5.98 5.84 10.58
N ARG A 403 -6.94 5.42 11.43
CA ARG A 403 -7.61 6.26 12.42
C ARG A 403 -6.97 6.23 13.81
N TRP A 404 -6.08 5.28 14.07
CA TRP A 404 -5.38 5.20 15.35
C TRP A 404 -4.53 6.46 15.51
N ARG A 405 -4.67 7.14 16.65
CA ARG A 405 -4.01 8.43 16.92
C ARG A 405 -2.51 8.38 16.56
N GLN A 406 -1.85 7.32 16.99
CA GLN A 406 -0.42 7.07 16.79
C GLN A 406 -0.06 7.00 15.31
N ILE A 407 -0.89 6.37 14.47
CA ILE A 407 -0.65 6.22 13.03
C ILE A 407 -1.03 7.50 12.28
N ARG A 408 -2.23 8.04 12.53
CA ARG A 408 -2.69 9.31 11.94
C ARG A 408 -1.70 10.44 12.20
N ASN A 409 -1.27 10.60 13.45
CA ASN A 409 -0.33 11.65 13.81
C ASN A 409 1.05 11.44 13.19
N MET A 410 1.46 10.20 12.92
CA MET A 410 2.69 9.92 12.20
C MET A 410 2.57 10.16 10.69
N VAL A 411 1.37 10.03 10.09
CA VAL A 411 1.12 10.51 8.72
C VAL A 411 1.28 12.02 8.66
N ILE A 412 0.74 12.75 9.64
CA ILE A 412 0.92 14.19 9.77
C ILE A 412 2.40 14.54 10.03
N PHE A 413 3.10 13.79 10.89
CA PHE A 413 4.53 13.96 11.13
C PHE A 413 5.30 13.90 9.80
N ARG A 414 5.05 12.88 8.98
CA ARG A 414 5.70 12.71 7.67
C ARG A 414 5.49 13.92 6.76
N ASN A 415 4.27 14.45 6.73
CA ASN A 415 3.94 15.67 5.98
C ASN A 415 4.71 16.89 6.50
N VAL A 416 4.80 17.07 7.82
CA VAL A 416 5.50 18.22 8.44
C VAL A 416 7.00 18.21 8.14
N VAL A 417 7.60 17.03 8.15
CA VAL A 417 9.04 16.84 7.95
C VAL A 417 9.45 16.56 6.51
N ASP A 418 8.52 16.68 5.57
CA ASP A 418 8.76 16.42 4.15
C ASP A 418 9.98 17.22 3.64
N GLY A 419 10.79 16.57 2.80
CA GLY A 419 12.05 17.11 2.27
C GLY A 419 13.20 17.27 3.29
N GLN A 420 13.00 17.06 4.59
CA GLN A 420 14.08 17.19 5.57
C GLN A 420 15.01 15.97 5.59
N PRO A 421 16.33 16.15 5.77
CA PRO A 421 17.27 15.03 5.81
C PRO A 421 17.07 14.18 7.08
N PHE A 422 17.45 12.90 7.01
CA PHE A 422 17.67 12.09 8.20
C PHE A 422 18.89 12.63 8.95
N SER A 423 18.74 12.91 10.24
CA SER A 423 19.77 13.58 11.05
C SER A 423 19.71 13.10 12.50
N ASN A 424 20.70 13.52 13.31
CA ASN A 424 20.71 13.31 14.77
C ASN A 424 20.40 11.87 15.22
N TRP A 425 20.90 10.88 14.49
CA TRP A 425 20.77 9.49 14.89
C TRP A 425 21.49 9.25 16.22
N TRP A 426 20.80 8.59 17.14
CA TRP A 426 21.35 8.07 18.38
C TRP A 426 20.85 6.65 18.59
N ASP A 427 21.70 5.79 19.14
CA ASP A 427 21.34 4.46 19.58
C ASP A 427 22.17 4.07 20.81
N ASN A 428 21.67 3.10 21.56
CA ASN A 428 22.38 2.52 22.72
C ASN A 428 23.14 1.23 22.39
N GLY A 429 23.36 0.89 21.11
CA GLY A 429 23.87 -0.42 20.68
C GLY A 429 22.88 -1.59 20.83
N SER A 430 21.63 -1.32 21.23
CA SER A 430 20.55 -2.29 21.39
C SER A 430 19.28 -1.83 20.68
N ASN A 431 18.14 -1.66 21.39
CA ASN A 431 16.84 -1.35 20.80
C ASN A 431 16.25 -0.01 21.28
N GLN A 432 17.07 0.84 21.89
CA GLN A 432 16.74 2.24 22.12
C GLN A 432 17.40 3.07 21.03
N VAL A 433 16.59 3.75 20.22
CA VAL A 433 17.07 4.55 19.08
C VAL A 433 16.30 5.84 18.96
N ALA A 434 16.91 6.85 18.37
CA ALA A 434 16.29 8.12 18.08
C ALA A 434 16.87 8.73 16.81
N PHE A 435 16.08 9.56 16.12
CA PHE A 435 16.58 10.36 15.02
C PHE A 435 15.70 11.58 14.75
N GLY A 436 16.30 12.55 14.08
CA GLY A 436 15.67 13.75 13.59
C GLY A 436 15.37 13.72 12.10
N ARG A 437 14.48 14.63 11.72
CA ARG A 437 14.25 15.03 10.33
C ARG A 437 14.53 16.52 10.22
N GLY A 438 15.79 16.82 9.89
CA GLY A 438 16.32 18.18 9.87
C GLY A 438 16.04 18.91 11.19
N ASN A 439 15.38 20.06 11.11
CA ASN A 439 14.94 20.85 12.26
C ASN A 439 13.42 20.84 12.46
N ARG A 440 12.71 19.88 11.85
CA ARG A 440 11.23 19.86 11.82
C ARG A 440 10.57 18.77 12.63
N GLY A 441 11.24 17.64 12.86
CA GLY A 441 10.73 16.58 13.72
C GLY A 441 11.81 15.72 14.34
N PHE A 442 11.48 15.08 15.45
CA PHE A 442 12.35 14.15 16.18
C PHE A 442 11.51 13.01 16.76
N ILE A 443 12.06 11.80 16.73
CA ILE A 443 11.38 10.60 17.20
C ILE A 443 12.33 9.73 18.02
N VAL A 444 11.82 9.08 19.07
CA VAL A 444 12.57 8.24 20.01
C VAL A 444 11.79 6.94 20.23
N PHE A 445 12.47 5.80 20.16
CA PHE A 445 11.91 4.47 20.38
C PHE A 445 12.62 3.77 21.54
N ASN A 446 11.87 3.02 22.33
CA ASN A 446 12.39 2.07 23.30
C ASN A 446 11.78 0.68 23.07
N ASN A 447 12.51 -0.21 22.40
CA ASN A 447 12.11 -1.62 22.25
C ASN A 447 13.02 -2.59 23.04
N ASP A 448 13.81 -2.04 23.97
CA ASP A 448 14.54 -2.83 24.96
C ASP A 448 13.62 -3.19 26.13
N ASP A 449 14.07 -4.15 26.94
CA ASP A 449 13.29 -4.66 28.08
C ASP A 449 13.55 -3.87 29.38
N TRP A 450 14.06 -2.64 29.25
CA TRP A 450 14.29 -1.67 30.34
C TRP A 450 13.96 -0.24 29.93
N SER A 451 13.75 0.64 30.92
CA SER A 451 13.41 2.06 30.70
C SER A 451 14.52 2.85 30.01
N LEU A 452 14.12 3.76 29.13
CA LEU A 452 14.96 4.78 28.53
C LEU A 452 14.84 6.07 29.36
N ASN A 453 15.97 6.68 29.73
CA ASN A 453 16.04 8.04 30.28
C ASN A 453 17.34 8.71 29.79
N VAL A 454 17.24 9.57 28.78
CA VAL A 454 18.42 10.16 28.13
C VAL A 454 18.14 11.57 27.61
N ASN A 455 19.17 12.42 27.62
CA ASN A 455 19.16 13.73 26.97
C ASN A 455 19.66 13.59 25.54
N LEU A 456 18.86 14.01 24.56
CA LEU A 456 19.17 13.84 23.14
C LEU A 456 19.17 15.18 22.40
N GLN A 457 20.10 15.34 21.48
CA GLN A 457 20.11 16.45 20.53
C GLN A 457 19.00 16.21 19.49
N THR A 458 17.96 17.03 19.54
CA THR A 458 16.79 16.88 18.66
C THR A 458 16.97 17.61 17.32
N GLY A 459 17.77 18.68 17.29
CA GLY A 459 17.86 19.62 16.18
C GLY A 459 16.66 20.56 16.07
N LEU A 460 15.69 20.47 16.98
CA LEU A 460 14.50 21.31 16.98
C LEU A 460 14.76 22.66 17.68
N PRO A 461 14.03 23.72 17.30
CA PRO A 461 14.01 24.97 18.05
C PRO A 461 13.58 24.78 19.51
N ALA A 462 14.06 25.65 20.40
CA ALA A 462 13.66 25.60 21.80
C ALA A 462 12.17 25.85 22.01
N GLY A 463 11.59 25.15 22.98
CA GLY A 463 10.20 25.29 23.41
C GLY A 463 9.58 23.99 23.90
N THR A 464 8.29 24.04 24.24
CA THR A 464 7.53 22.87 24.68
C THR A 464 6.80 22.24 23.49
N TYR A 465 6.95 20.94 23.33
CA TYR A 465 6.33 20.15 22.27
C TYR A 465 5.38 19.12 22.85
N CYS A 466 4.25 18.90 22.19
CA CYS A 466 3.35 17.79 22.49
C CYS A 466 3.85 16.51 21.83
N ASP A 467 3.97 15.44 22.61
CA ASP A 467 4.16 14.10 22.07
C ASP A 467 2.88 13.68 21.33
N VAL A 468 3.01 13.45 20.03
CA VAL A 468 1.89 13.10 19.16
C VAL A 468 1.54 11.61 19.20
N ILE A 469 2.26 10.81 19.98
CA ILE A 469 1.97 9.38 20.18
C ILE A 469 1.03 9.19 21.38
N SER A 470 1.43 9.67 22.57
CA SER A 470 0.59 9.61 23.77
C SER A 470 -0.61 10.56 23.72
N GLY A 471 -0.55 11.64 22.93
CA GLY A 471 -1.65 12.60 22.80
C GLY A 471 -1.56 13.44 21.53
N GLN A 472 -1.99 14.70 21.63
CA GLN A 472 -1.96 15.68 20.55
C GLN A 472 -1.92 17.10 21.12
N LYS A 473 -1.65 18.08 20.24
CA LYS A 473 -1.79 19.51 20.55
C LYS A 473 -3.26 19.91 20.41
N GLU A 474 -3.84 20.49 21.46
CA GLU A 474 -5.18 21.08 21.47
C GLU A 474 -5.09 22.52 21.96
N GLY A 475 -5.24 23.47 21.03
CA GLY A 475 -5.00 24.89 21.30
C GLY A 475 -3.56 25.11 21.81
N ASN A 476 -3.45 25.65 23.02
CA ASN A 476 -2.17 25.91 23.70
C ASN A 476 -1.81 24.83 24.74
N SER A 477 -2.34 23.61 24.59
CA SER A 477 -2.12 22.52 25.54
C SER A 477 -1.77 21.21 24.83
N CYS A 478 -1.13 20.30 25.57
CA CYS A 478 -0.88 18.93 25.14
C CYS A 478 -1.75 17.99 25.97
N THR A 479 -2.45 17.07 25.31
CA THR A 479 -3.29 16.06 25.98
C THR A 479 -2.48 14.86 26.48
N GLY A 480 -1.27 14.68 25.96
CA GLY A 480 -0.32 13.65 26.37
C GLY A 480 0.97 14.24 26.94
N THR A 481 2.06 13.48 26.80
CA THR A 481 3.40 13.85 27.27
C THR A 481 3.87 15.17 26.65
N ARG A 482 4.56 15.99 27.46
CA ARG A 482 5.22 17.22 27.02
C ARG A 482 6.72 17.01 26.98
N VAL A 483 7.37 17.51 25.93
CA VAL A 483 8.83 17.47 25.78
C VAL A 483 9.34 18.90 25.72
N ASN A 484 10.26 19.25 26.63
CA ASN A 484 10.88 20.57 26.66
C ASN A 484 12.24 20.51 25.95
N VAL A 485 12.34 21.22 24.83
CA VAL A 485 13.58 21.39 24.06
C VAL A 485 14.27 22.67 24.54
N ALA A 486 15.48 22.55 25.06
CA ALA A 486 16.30 23.68 25.53
C ALA A 486 16.85 24.52 24.37
N SER A 487 17.45 25.68 24.67
CA SER A 487 18.07 26.60 23.69
C SER A 487 19.11 25.94 22.76
N GLY A 488 19.79 24.89 23.23
CA GLY A 488 20.75 24.09 22.45
C GLY A 488 20.15 22.94 21.65
N GLY A 489 18.82 22.83 21.54
CA GLY A 489 18.15 21.73 20.83
C GLY A 489 18.10 20.39 21.59
N ILE A 490 18.57 20.36 22.84
CA ILE A 490 18.58 19.15 23.68
C ILE A 490 17.25 19.00 24.42
N ALA A 491 16.71 17.78 24.50
CA ALA A 491 15.56 17.45 25.34
C ALA A 491 15.78 16.13 26.09
N ASN A 492 15.19 16.01 27.29
CA ASN A 492 15.14 14.76 28.03
C ASN A 492 13.94 13.92 27.55
N PHE A 493 14.18 12.63 27.32
CA PHE A 493 13.15 11.65 27.01
C PHE A 493 13.15 10.56 28.06
N GLN A 494 11.97 10.22 28.57
CA GLN A 494 11.76 9.13 29.52
C GLN A 494 10.67 8.20 28.98
N ILE A 495 11.04 6.96 28.65
CA ILE A 495 10.13 6.00 28.03
C ILE A 495 10.30 4.66 28.75
N SER A 496 9.31 4.27 29.55
CA SER A 496 9.27 2.93 30.15
C SER A 496 9.08 1.86 29.07
N ASN A 497 9.74 0.73 29.20
CA ASN A 497 9.49 -0.44 28.35
C ASN A 497 8.07 -1.02 28.54
N GLN A 498 7.36 -0.61 29.59
CA GLN A 498 5.97 -0.97 29.87
C GLN A 498 4.95 0.08 29.38
N ALA A 499 5.40 1.18 28.76
CA ALA A 499 4.47 2.18 28.20
C ALA A 499 3.53 1.54 27.16
N GLU A 500 2.29 2.05 27.05
CA GLU A 500 1.33 1.60 26.03
C GLU A 500 1.96 1.66 24.63
N ASP A 501 2.58 2.80 24.33
CA ASP A 501 3.36 3.07 23.13
C ASP A 501 4.77 3.47 23.55
N PRO A 502 5.78 2.59 23.42
CA PRO A 502 7.13 2.87 23.93
C PRO A 502 7.94 3.66 22.90
N PHE A 503 7.36 4.73 22.37
CA PHE A 503 8.01 5.69 21.49
C PHE A 503 7.34 7.07 21.60
N ILE A 504 8.13 8.13 21.41
CA ILE A 504 7.70 9.53 21.47
C ILE A 504 8.03 10.18 20.13
N ALA A 505 7.11 11.00 19.60
CA ALA A 505 7.35 11.80 18.40
C ALA A 505 6.93 13.25 18.62
N ILE A 506 7.79 14.17 18.23
CA ILE A 506 7.55 15.62 18.31
C ILE A 506 7.92 16.30 17.00
N HIS A 507 7.18 17.33 16.61
CA HIS A 507 7.45 18.09 15.39
C HIS A 507 7.04 19.56 15.53
N VAL A 508 7.50 20.43 14.63
CA VAL A 508 7.30 21.89 14.70
C VAL A 508 5.83 22.32 14.80
N ASN A 509 4.91 21.61 14.13
CA ASN A 509 3.47 21.91 14.25
C ASN A 509 2.82 21.44 15.57
N ALA A 510 3.53 20.64 16.38
CA ALA A 510 3.09 20.20 17.71
C ALA A 510 3.78 21.00 18.84
N LYS A 511 4.55 22.04 18.50
CA LYS A 511 5.12 22.99 19.46
C LYS A 511 4.02 23.89 20.02
N LEU A 512 4.00 24.15 21.33
CA LEU A 512 3.10 25.11 21.99
C LEU A 512 3.46 26.56 21.65
#